data_AF-A0A4Q6G2I8-F1
#
_entry.id   AF-A0A4Q6G2I8-F1
#
_cell.length_a   1.000
_cell.length_b   1.000
_cell.length_c   1.000
_cell.angle_alpha   90.00
_cell.angle_beta   90.00
_cell.angle_gamma   90.00
#
_symmetry.space_group_name_H-M   'P 1'
#
loop_
_entity.id
_entity.type
_entity.pdbx_description
1 polymer ?
#
loop_
_entity_poly.entity_id
_entity_poly.type
_entity_poly.pdbx_seq_one_letter_code
_entity_poly.pdbx_strand_id
1 'polypeptide(L)'
;MNVTGKNILDRMSLGQKLGILPVLFIFGVLISITIMALQLDNQKQDAMQVHLMSRTRIHMERALNKAIMSTAGHKVDVNDERKLSFDTLKGLRDGGAVIAFTGSSETIELPASTNRSIKDQLTANIDLMTSYFKLIDALLAMPQDSPGISAKVEEAQAFELKLDEQLRDNVQAFTIASEDKINAALTRQVSVSLALILFSCFIAFVITRRITVPMQKLVAMAEGISNGNLRQQKLEVRSTDEIGRLSSSFNMMLDGLRDLAIQNIAVAKNLSVASAEVLASVQQQAAATKQQAAAVQQTTTTMEEVGQSGAQIADRARQVSLTATEAFQAGSTGIDAVQNTNRTMIAIREQVEAVAEKIVTLSERTQAIGEIIATVTDIAEQSNLL
;
A
#
# COMPACT_ATOMS: atom_id res chain seq x y z
N MET A 1 32.81 -14.52 -4.19
CA MET A 1 33.43 -13.20 -3.91
C MET A 1 33.28 -12.35 -5.17
N ASN A 2 32.21 -11.56 -5.28
CA ASN A 2 31.99 -10.61 -6.37
C ASN A 2 31.14 -9.46 -5.80
N VAL A 3 31.81 -8.60 -5.03
CA VAL A 3 31.25 -7.35 -4.48
C VAL A 3 32.02 -6.22 -5.14
N THR A 4 31.86 -6.08 -6.45
CA THR A 4 32.52 -5.05 -7.25
C THR A 4 31.42 -4.16 -7.82
N GLY A 5 31.33 -2.94 -7.29
CA GLY A 5 30.55 -1.86 -7.91
C GLY A 5 29.06 -1.75 -7.53
N LYS A 6 28.69 -1.82 -6.24
CA LYS A 6 27.41 -1.21 -5.84
C LYS A 6 27.55 0.30 -6.01
N ASN A 7 26.95 0.79 -7.09
CA ASN A 7 26.93 2.21 -7.49
C ASN A 7 26.60 3.08 -6.27
N ILE A 8 27.27 4.21 -6.07
CA ILE A 8 27.06 5.09 -4.90
C ILE A 8 25.59 5.45 -4.72
N LEU A 9 24.89 5.63 -5.85
CA LEU A 9 23.45 5.86 -5.90
C LEU A 9 22.65 4.75 -5.22
N ASP A 10 23.07 3.48 -5.25
CA ASP A 10 22.29 2.37 -4.68
C ASP A 10 22.30 2.35 -3.15
N ARG A 11 23.22 3.08 -2.52
CA ARG A 11 23.30 3.21 -1.06
C ARG A 11 22.60 4.47 -0.52
N MET A 12 22.28 5.42 -1.39
CA MET A 12 21.64 6.66 -0.99
C MET A 12 20.15 6.44 -0.70
N SER A 13 19.61 7.16 0.28
CA SER A 13 18.17 7.18 0.51
C SER A 13 17.43 7.78 -0.68
N LEU A 14 16.15 7.43 -0.81
CA LEU A 14 15.27 7.99 -1.83
C LEU A 14 15.23 9.53 -1.76
N GLY A 15 15.16 10.07 -0.55
CA GLY A 15 15.18 11.52 -0.32
C GLY A 15 16.49 12.17 -0.76
N GLN A 16 17.63 11.53 -0.49
CA GLN A 16 18.93 12.02 -0.96
C GLN A 16 19.03 12.02 -2.49
N LYS A 17 18.51 10.99 -3.17
CA LYS A 17 18.47 10.93 -4.65
C LYS A 17 17.60 12.03 -5.25
N LEU A 18 16.41 12.24 -4.69
CA LEU A 18 15.47 13.27 -5.13
C LEU A 18 15.97 14.69 -4.83
N GLY A 19 16.78 14.88 -3.79
CA GLY A 19 17.35 16.19 -3.47
C GLY A 19 18.62 16.53 -4.26
N ILE A 20 19.60 15.61 -4.32
CA ILE A 20 20.94 15.92 -4.84
C ILE A 20 20.94 16.08 -6.36
N LEU A 21 20.22 15.22 -7.10
CA LEU A 21 20.26 15.25 -8.57
C LEU A 21 19.68 16.55 -9.16
N PRO A 22 18.51 17.05 -8.73
CA PRO A 22 17.99 18.33 -9.20
C PRO A 22 18.83 19.52 -8.76
N VAL A 23 19.38 19.50 -7.53
CA VAL A 23 20.24 20.59 -7.04
C VAL A 23 21.52 20.69 -7.88
N LEU A 24 22.15 19.57 -8.22
CA LEU A 24 23.32 19.55 -9.11
C LEU A 24 22.98 20.09 -10.51
N PHE A 25 21.81 19.74 -11.05
CA PHE A 25 21.34 20.27 -12.32
C PHE A 25 21.13 21.79 -12.28
N ILE A 26 20.45 22.31 -11.25
CA ILE A 26 20.23 23.74 -11.05
C ILE A 26 21.58 24.48 -10.95
N PHE A 27 22.53 23.92 -10.20
CA PHE A 27 23.87 24.52 -10.07
C PHE A 27 24.61 24.56 -11.42
N GLY A 28 24.49 23.50 -12.23
CA GLY A 28 25.04 23.47 -13.59
C GLY A 28 24.42 24.52 -14.52
N VAL A 29 23.11 24.74 -14.43
CA VAL A 29 22.41 25.81 -15.17
C VAL A 29 22.90 27.19 -14.72
N LEU A 30 23.02 27.44 -13.41
CA LEU A 30 23.52 28.71 -12.89
C LEU A 30 24.94 29.01 -13.37
N ILE A 31 25.84 28.02 -13.32
CA ILE A 31 27.21 28.17 -13.85
C ILE A 31 27.18 28.52 -15.35
N SER A 32 26.33 27.84 -16.13
CA SER A 32 26.19 28.12 -17.57
C SER A 32 25.72 29.57 -17.82
N ILE A 33 24.74 30.05 -17.05
CA ILE A 33 24.25 31.43 -17.14
C ILE A 33 25.35 32.43 -16.75
N THR A 34 26.12 32.16 -15.69
CA THR A 34 27.23 33.02 -15.27
C THR A 34 28.32 33.10 -16.34
N ILE A 35 28.67 31.97 -16.96
CA ILE A 35 29.64 31.93 -18.07
C ILE A 35 29.14 32.74 -19.27
N MET A 36 27.85 32.64 -19.60
CA MET A 36 27.23 33.43 -20.67
C MET A 36 27.26 34.94 -20.35
N ALA A 37 26.99 35.33 -19.12
CA ALA A 37 27.05 36.74 -18.71
C ALA A 37 28.46 37.33 -18.84
N LEU A 38 29.50 36.57 -18.44
CA LEU A 38 30.90 36.98 -18.60
C LEU A 38 31.31 37.10 -20.08
N GLN A 39 30.78 36.24 -20.95
CA GLN A 39 31.06 36.30 -22.39
C GLN A 39 30.47 37.54 -23.05
N LEU A 40 29.27 37.97 -22.61
CA LEU A 40 28.61 39.16 -23.15
C LEU A 40 29.43 40.43 -22.91
N ASP A 41 30.10 40.53 -21.75
CA ASP A 41 30.96 41.68 -21.43
C ASP A 41 32.22 41.71 -22.30
N ASN A 42 32.88 40.56 -22.48
CA ASN A 42 34.01 40.43 -23.40
C ASN A 42 33.64 40.79 -24.84
N GLN A 43 32.45 40.41 -25.29
CA GLN A 43 31.96 40.73 -26.64
C GLN A 43 31.77 42.24 -26.85
N LYS A 44 31.31 42.97 -25.82
CA LYS A 44 31.21 44.44 -25.88
C LYS A 44 32.58 45.10 -26.01
N GLN A 45 33.58 44.60 -25.29
CA GLN A 45 34.96 45.11 -25.39
C GLN A 45 35.56 44.86 -26.78
N ASP A 46 35.38 43.67 -27.35
CA ASP A 46 35.87 43.34 -28.70
C ASP A 46 35.22 44.24 -29.77
N ALA A 47 33.92 44.50 -29.67
CA ALA A 47 33.21 45.44 -30.57
C ALA A 47 33.75 46.88 -30.44
N MET A 48 34.10 47.31 -29.23
CA MET A 48 34.70 48.63 -28.99
C MET A 48 36.09 48.75 -29.64
N GLN A 49 36.91 47.70 -29.60
CA GLN A 49 38.23 47.70 -30.25
C GLN A 49 38.12 47.89 -31.77
N VAL A 50 37.18 47.19 -32.42
CA VAL A 50 36.88 47.35 -33.85
C VAL A 50 36.42 48.77 -34.17
N HIS A 51 35.52 49.32 -33.36
CA HIS A 51 35.02 50.69 -33.53
C HIS A 51 36.14 51.73 -33.40
N LEU A 52 36.98 51.64 -32.37
CA LEU A 52 38.10 52.56 -32.15
C LEU A 52 39.15 52.48 -33.25
N MET A 53 39.45 51.27 -33.73
CA MET A 53 40.36 51.08 -34.86
C MET A 53 39.80 51.72 -36.13
N SER A 54 38.51 51.52 -36.42
CA SER A 54 37.82 52.12 -37.56
C SER A 54 37.78 53.66 -37.47
N ARG A 55 37.59 54.19 -36.25
CA ARG A 55 37.59 55.63 -35.99
C ARG A 55 38.95 56.27 -36.28
N THR A 56 40.06 55.57 -35.99
CA THR A 56 41.42 56.07 -36.23
C THR A 56 41.60 56.49 -37.70
N ARG A 57 41.07 55.70 -38.63
CA ARG A 57 41.05 55.99 -40.07
C ARG A 57 40.41 57.35 -40.40
N ILE A 58 39.27 57.65 -39.78
CA ILE A 58 38.56 58.93 -39.98
C ILE A 58 39.39 60.12 -39.48
N HIS A 59 40.12 59.95 -38.37
CA HIS A 59 41.01 61.02 -37.87
C HIS A 59 42.18 61.28 -38.81
N MET A 60 42.68 60.25 -39.49
CA MET A 60 43.75 60.38 -40.47
C MET A 60 43.32 61.19 -41.69
N GLU A 61 42.18 60.83 -42.26
CA GLU A 61 41.58 61.55 -43.40
C GLU A 61 41.29 63.03 -43.04
N ARG A 62 40.74 63.26 -41.84
CA ARG A 62 40.51 64.62 -41.32
C ARG A 62 41.81 65.41 -41.14
N ALA A 63 42.87 64.79 -40.64
CA ALA A 63 44.17 65.45 -40.49
C ALA A 63 44.76 65.86 -41.85
N LEU A 64 44.64 65.01 -42.88
CA LEU A 64 45.09 65.35 -44.24
C LEU A 64 44.29 66.52 -44.81
N ASN A 65 42.95 66.43 -44.74
CA ASN A 65 42.07 67.46 -45.26
C ASN A 65 42.33 68.80 -44.58
N LYS A 66 42.50 68.82 -43.25
CA LYS A 66 42.91 70.03 -42.53
C LYS A 66 44.25 70.56 -43.01
N ALA A 67 45.27 69.71 -43.18
CA ALA A 67 46.58 70.12 -43.68
C ALA A 67 46.49 70.75 -45.08
N ILE A 68 45.69 70.16 -45.98
CA ILE A 68 45.41 70.72 -47.32
C ILE A 68 44.71 72.07 -47.20
N MET A 69 43.70 72.22 -46.34
CA MET A 69 43.05 73.52 -46.10
C MET A 69 44.04 74.57 -45.57
N SER A 70 45.05 74.16 -44.80
CA SER A 70 46.12 75.06 -44.36
C SER A 70 46.89 75.63 -45.53
N THR A 71 47.17 74.82 -46.55
CA THR A 71 47.81 75.28 -47.81
C THR A 71 46.92 76.19 -48.67
N ALA A 72 45.65 76.36 -48.28
CA ALA A 72 44.71 77.32 -48.86
C ALA A 72 44.40 78.50 -47.91
N GLY A 73 45.29 78.76 -46.94
CA GLY A 73 45.26 79.95 -46.07
C GLY A 73 44.45 79.80 -44.79
N HIS A 74 43.87 78.62 -44.52
CA HIS A 74 43.04 78.42 -43.34
C HIS A 74 43.90 78.10 -42.11
N LYS A 75 43.58 78.70 -40.96
CA LYS A 75 44.17 78.28 -39.67
C LYS A 75 43.53 76.97 -39.24
N VAL A 76 44.34 75.94 -39.13
CA VAL A 76 43.89 74.59 -38.74
C VAL A 76 44.76 74.07 -37.60
N ASP A 77 44.18 73.18 -36.79
CA ASP A 77 44.90 72.40 -35.79
C ASP A 77 44.60 70.91 -36.01
N VAL A 78 45.65 70.09 -36.01
CA VAL A 78 45.62 68.63 -36.21
C VAL A 78 46.07 67.86 -34.96
N ASN A 79 46.39 68.56 -33.87
CA ASN A 79 46.93 67.95 -32.65
C ASN A 79 45.92 66.99 -31.99
N ASP A 80 44.64 67.30 -32.05
CA ASP A 80 43.59 66.42 -31.53
C ASP A 80 43.50 65.12 -32.33
N GLU A 81 43.47 65.19 -33.67
CA GLU A 81 43.50 64.00 -34.53
C GLU A 81 44.76 63.16 -34.29
N ARG A 82 45.91 63.83 -34.17
CA ARG A 82 47.19 63.19 -33.85
C ARG A 82 47.10 62.43 -32.53
N LYS A 83 46.76 63.14 -31.45
CA LYS A 83 46.71 62.58 -30.10
C LYS A 83 45.73 61.41 -30.03
N LEU A 84 44.51 61.59 -30.53
CA LEU A 84 43.48 60.55 -30.47
C LEU A 84 43.87 59.30 -31.25
N SER A 85 44.51 59.46 -32.41
CA SER A 85 44.96 58.34 -33.23
C SER A 85 46.10 57.57 -32.56
N PHE A 86 47.12 58.26 -32.04
CA PHE A 86 48.21 57.61 -31.32
C PHE A 86 47.78 56.95 -30.01
N ASP A 87 46.93 57.62 -29.23
CA ASP A 87 46.40 57.07 -27.98
C ASP A 87 45.55 55.84 -28.25
N THR A 88 44.76 55.84 -29.34
CA THR A 88 43.98 54.67 -29.76
C THR A 88 44.87 53.51 -30.17
N LEU A 89 45.87 53.72 -31.05
CA LEU A 89 46.76 52.65 -31.48
C LEU A 89 47.61 52.08 -30.34
N LYS A 90 48.12 52.94 -29.45
CA LYS A 90 48.87 52.51 -28.26
C LYS A 90 47.98 51.77 -27.27
N GLY A 91 46.78 52.27 -27.00
CA GLY A 91 45.82 51.61 -26.12
C GLY A 91 45.36 50.24 -26.66
N LEU A 92 45.16 50.10 -27.97
CA LEU A 92 44.88 48.80 -28.58
C LEU A 92 46.06 47.82 -28.50
N ARG A 93 47.30 48.32 -28.53
CA ARG A 93 48.52 47.49 -28.49
C ARG A 93 48.89 47.06 -27.07
N ASP A 94 48.92 48.03 -26.16
CA ASP A 94 49.52 47.91 -24.82
C ASP A 94 48.48 47.92 -23.70
N GLY A 95 47.23 48.28 -24.00
CA GLY A 95 46.17 48.49 -23.02
C GLY A 95 46.19 49.89 -22.42
N GLY A 96 45.14 50.22 -21.67
CA GLY A 96 45.00 51.48 -20.93
C GLY A 96 43.81 52.34 -21.38
N ALA A 97 43.65 53.47 -20.71
CA ALA A 97 42.56 54.42 -20.93
C ALA A 97 42.65 55.13 -22.29
N VAL A 98 41.63 54.98 -23.12
CA VAL A 98 41.48 55.67 -24.42
C VAL A 98 40.14 56.39 -24.47
N ILE A 99 40.10 57.59 -25.06
CA ILE A 99 38.85 58.35 -25.23
C ILE A 99 37.87 57.57 -26.12
N ALA A 100 36.69 57.29 -25.59
CA ALA A 100 35.66 56.46 -26.20
C ALA A 100 35.02 57.10 -27.44
N PHE A 101 34.74 58.41 -27.36
CA PHE A 101 33.99 59.15 -28.37
C PHE A 101 34.65 60.49 -28.66
N THR A 102 34.65 60.89 -29.93
CA THR A 102 35.25 62.16 -30.36
C THR A 102 34.54 63.33 -29.68
N GLY A 103 35.28 64.17 -28.94
CA GLY A 103 34.72 65.32 -28.21
C GLY A 103 34.17 65.00 -26.81
N SER A 104 34.29 63.75 -26.33
CA SER A 104 34.00 63.42 -24.93
C SER A 104 35.28 63.35 -24.08
N SER A 105 35.14 63.58 -22.78
CA SER A 105 36.19 63.28 -21.78
C SER A 105 36.09 61.85 -21.24
N GLU A 106 35.15 61.05 -21.78
CA GLU A 106 34.89 59.69 -21.32
C GLU A 106 35.94 58.74 -21.87
N THR A 107 36.68 58.10 -20.96
CA THR A 107 37.71 57.13 -21.29
C THR A 107 37.20 55.71 -21.05
N ILE A 108 37.54 54.81 -21.97
CA ILE A 108 37.35 53.37 -21.82
C ILE A 108 38.71 52.74 -21.58
N GLU A 109 38.78 51.85 -20.60
CA GLU A 109 39.93 50.98 -20.38
C GLU A 109 39.95 49.88 -21.43
N LEU A 110 41.00 49.84 -22.25
CA LEU A 110 41.20 48.79 -23.23
C LEU A 110 42.11 47.71 -22.67
N PRO A 111 41.78 46.42 -22.87
CA PRO A 111 42.73 45.36 -22.60
C PRO A 111 43.84 45.40 -23.65
N ALA A 112 45.07 45.11 -23.23
CA ALA A 112 46.18 44.93 -24.15
C ALA A 112 45.87 43.81 -25.16
N SER A 113 46.18 44.02 -26.44
CA SER A 113 46.03 42.96 -27.43
C SER A 113 46.83 41.73 -26.99
N THR A 114 46.26 40.54 -27.12
CA THR A 114 46.96 39.28 -26.81
C THR A 114 47.49 38.61 -28.09
N ASN A 115 47.02 39.05 -29.25
CA ASN A 115 47.41 38.50 -30.54
C ASN A 115 48.71 39.17 -31.02
N ARG A 116 49.78 38.38 -31.14
CA ARG A 116 51.10 38.86 -31.58
C ARG A 116 51.05 39.51 -32.96
N SER A 117 50.31 38.94 -33.91
CA SER A 117 50.15 39.51 -35.27
C SER A 117 49.55 40.91 -35.21
N ILE A 118 48.46 41.07 -34.43
CA ILE A 118 47.81 42.38 -34.25
C ILE A 118 48.75 43.37 -33.57
N LYS A 119 49.55 42.95 -32.58
CA LYS A 119 50.55 43.84 -31.94
C LYS A 119 51.63 44.31 -32.92
N ASP A 120 52.13 43.40 -33.75
CA ASP A 120 53.16 43.70 -34.73
C ASP A 120 52.61 44.69 -35.78
N GLN A 121 51.38 44.46 -36.26
CA GLN A 121 50.67 45.37 -37.15
C GLN A 121 50.41 46.75 -36.50
N LEU A 122 49.97 46.79 -35.24
CA LEU A 122 49.77 48.06 -34.52
C LEU A 122 51.09 48.82 -34.35
N THR A 123 52.20 48.13 -34.15
CA THR A 123 53.53 48.75 -34.06
C THR A 123 53.93 49.37 -35.39
N ALA A 124 53.76 48.62 -36.50
CA ALA A 124 53.99 49.15 -37.84
C ALA A 124 53.09 50.36 -38.15
N ASN A 125 51.81 50.32 -37.74
CA ASN A 125 50.89 51.44 -37.89
C ASN A 125 51.30 52.67 -37.07
N ILE A 126 51.82 52.49 -35.85
CA ILE A 126 52.35 53.60 -35.03
C ILE A 126 53.56 54.24 -35.72
N ASP A 127 54.48 53.44 -36.27
CA ASP A 127 55.68 53.93 -36.95
C ASP A 127 55.33 54.65 -38.27
N LEU A 128 54.41 54.09 -39.05
CA LEU A 128 53.86 54.74 -40.24
C LEU A 128 53.12 56.03 -39.87
N MET A 129 52.27 56.01 -38.84
CA MET A 129 51.56 57.20 -38.39
C MET A 129 52.52 58.30 -37.93
N THR A 130 53.64 57.95 -37.31
CA THR A 130 54.71 58.89 -36.97
C THR A 130 55.31 59.53 -38.22
N SER A 131 55.54 58.74 -39.26
CA SER A 131 56.06 59.24 -40.54
C SER A 131 55.02 60.09 -41.28
N TYR A 132 53.75 59.70 -41.26
CA TYR A 132 52.62 60.46 -41.80
C TYR A 132 52.50 61.84 -41.14
N PHE A 133 52.49 61.91 -39.81
CA PHE A 133 52.37 63.21 -39.13
C PHE A 133 53.59 64.11 -39.34
N LYS A 134 54.79 63.56 -39.59
CA LYS A 134 55.95 64.36 -40.04
C LYS A 134 55.70 65.01 -41.40
N LEU A 135 55.04 64.32 -42.34
CA LEU A 135 54.64 64.90 -43.63
C LEU A 135 53.58 65.98 -43.45
N ILE A 136 52.60 65.73 -42.58
CA ILE A 136 51.58 66.73 -42.22
C ILE A 136 52.22 67.99 -41.59
N ASP A 137 53.15 67.83 -40.65
CA ASP A 137 53.88 68.96 -40.05
C ASP A 137 54.69 69.73 -41.08
N ALA A 138 55.33 69.03 -42.02
CA ALA A 138 56.05 69.66 -43.12
C ALA A 138 55.09 70.48 -44.01
N LEU A 139 53.91 69.96 -44.33
CA LEU A 139 52.87 70.68 -45.09
C LEU A 139 52.35 71.91 -44.34
N LEU A 140 52.08 71.80 -43.04
CA LEU A 140 51.61 72.92 -42.21
C LEU A 140 52.66 74.04 -42.07
N ALA A 141 53.94 73.71 -42.19
CA ALA A 141 55.04 74.66 -42.12
C ALA A 141 55.36 75.36 -43.46
N MET A 142 54.80 74.90 -44.58
CA MET A 142 55.07 75.48 -45.91
C MET A 142 54.29 76.79 -46.12
N PRO A 143 54.94 77.88 -46.59
CA PRO A 143 54.25 79.09 -47.04
C PRO A 143 53.31 78.83 -48.22
N GLN A 144 52.18 79.56 -48.30
CA GLN A 144 51.06 79.36 -49.25
C GLN A 144 51.47 79.24 -50.73
N ASP A 145 52.53 79.92 -51.15
CA ASP A 145 52.96 79.99 -52.56
C ASP A 145 54.25 79.21 -52.84
N SER A 146 54.63 78.28 -51.96
CA SER A 146 55.87 77.54 -52.08
C SER A 146 55.85 76.62 -53.31
N PRO A 147 56.84 76.71 -54.22
CA PRO A 147 56.96 75.75 -55.31
C PRO A 147 57.22 74.36 -54.72
N GLY A 148 56.24 73.46 -54.84
CA GLY A 148 56.32 72.09 -54.31
C GLY A 148 55.18 71.65 -53.39
N ILE A 149 54.24 72.53 -53.01
CA ILE A 149 53.06 72.13 -52.21
C ILE A 149 52.30 70.98 -52.87
N SER A 150 52.00 71.08 -54.17
CA SER A 150 51.27 70.04 -54.89
C SER A 150 51.97 68.67 -54.82
N ALA A 151 53.30 68.65 -55.00
CA ALA A 151 54.08 67.41 -54.91
C ALA A 151 54.09 66.85 -53.48
N LYS A 152 54.13 67.72 -52.47
CA LYS A 152 54.11 67.30 -51.06
C LYS A 152 52.72 66.82 -50.61
N VAL A 153 51.65 67.42 -51.14
CA VAL A 153 50.28 66.96 -50.95
C VAL A 153 50.09 65.59 -51.60
N GLU A 154 50.60 65.39 -52.83
CA GLU A 154 50.58 64.09 -53.50
C GLU A 154 51.37 63.02 -52.71
N GLU A 155 52.54 63.38 -52.17
CA GLU A 155 53.32 62.50 -51.28
C GLU A 155 52.54 62.14 -50.00
N ALA A 156 51.87 63.12 -49.37
CA ALA A 156 51.06 62.89 -48.19
C ALA A 156 49.80 62.06 -48.48
N GLN A 157 49.17 62.24 -49.64
CA GLN A 157 48.04 61.43 -50.11
C GLN A 157 48.47 59.99 -50.40
N ALA A 158 49.59 59.78 -51.09
CA ALA A 158 50.13 58.45 -51.33
C ALA A 158 50.48 57.73 -50.02
N PHE A 159 51.01 58.48 -49.04
CA PHE A 159 51.28 57.94 -47.71
C PHE A 159 50.00 57.64 -46.92
N GLU A 160 48.98 58.50 -47.01
CA GLU A 160 47.67 58.29 -46.39
C GLU A 160 46.99 57.04 -46.94
N LEU A 161 47.00 56.82 -48.25
CA LEU A 161 46.48 55.61 -48.89
C LEU A 161 47.15 54.34 -48.35
N LYS A 162 48.49 54.35 -48.24
CA LYS A 162 49.25 53.22 -47.69
C LYS A 162 48.90 52.95 -46.22
N LEU A 163 48.67 53.99 -45.44
CA LEU A 163 48.33 53.85 -44.02
C LEU A 163 46.86 53.45 -43.83
N ASP A 164 45.94 53.97 -44.66
CA ASP A 164 44.54 53.54 -44.73
C ASP A 164 44.44 52.04 -45.02
N GLU A 165 45.24 51.53 -45.97
CA GLU A 165 45.34 50.10 -46.27
C GLU A 165 45.75 49.29 -45.02
N GLN A 166 46.82 49.65 -44.32
CA GLN A 166 47.24 48.92 -43.11
C GLN A 166 46.25 49.06 -41.95
N LEU A 167 45.59 50.20 -41.80
CA LEU A 167 44.54 50.36 -40.79
C LEU A 167 43.33 49.48 -41.11
N ARG A 168 42.95 49.35 -42.38
CA ARG A 168 41.88 48.43 -42.81
C ARG A 168 42.24 46.98 -42.50
N ASP A 169 43.47 46.56 -42.76
CA ASP A 169 43.94 45.21 -42.42
C ASP A 169 43.82 44.93 -40.92
N ASN A 170 44.16 45.90 -40.07
CA ASN A 170 43.96 45.75 -38.62
C ASN A 170 42.49 45.73 -38.21
N VAL A 171 41.62 46.56 -38.80
CA VAL A 171 40.17 46.51 -38.54
C VAL A 171 39.62 45.13 -38.90
N GLN A 172 40.05 44.57 -40.03
CA GLN A 172 39.69 43.22 -40.44
C GLN A 172 40.24 42.17 -39.47
N ALA A 173 41.51 42.30 -39.02
CA ALA A 173 42.12 41.39 -38.06
C ALA A 173 41.39 41.39 -36.70
N PHE A 174 40.98 42.56 -36.19
CA PHE A 174 40.17 42.66 -34.98
C PHE A 174 38.76 42.08 -35.17
N THR A 175 38.15 42.30 -36.34
CA THR A 175 36.83 41.70 -36.67
C THR A 175 36.90 40.17 -36.68
N ILE A 176 37.87 39.58 -37.39
CA ILE A 176 38.07 38.12 -37.45
C ILE A 176 38.35 37.56 -36.05
N ALA A 177 39.25 38.19 -35.30
CA ALA A 177 39.56 37.74 -33.94
C ALA A 177 38.33 37.80 -33.01
N SER A 178 37.45 38.78 -33.18
CA SER A 178 36.18 38.88 -32.45
C SER A 178 35.21 37.78 -32.89
N GLU A 179 35.05 37.53 -34.19
CA GLU A 179 34.18 36.47 -34.73
C GLU A 179 34.61 35.08 -34.25
N ASP A 180 35.91 34.78 -34.25
CA ASP A 180 36.45 33.52 -33.75
C ASP A 180 36.14 33.30 -32.27
N LYS A 181 36.29 34.35 -31.44
CA LYS A 181 35.91 34.30 -30.02
C LYS A 181 34.42 34.06 -29.83
N ILE A 182 33.57 34.72 -30.62
CA ILE A 182 32.10 34.54 -30.57
C ILE A 182 31.73 33.11 -30.97
N ASN A 183 32.27 32.59 -32.08
CA ASN A 183 32.00 31.24 -32.55
C ASN A 183 32.46 30.19 -31.53
N ALA A 184 33.66 30.34 -30.96
CA ALA A 184 34.16 29.46 -29.90
C ALA A 184 33.28 29.52 -28.64
N ALA A 185 32.79 30.71 -28.26
CA ALA A 185 31.86 30.88 -27.15
C ALA A 185 30.52 30.19 -27.43
N LEU A 186 29.96 30.35 -28.63
CA LEU A 186 28.71 29.69 -29.06
C LEU A 186 28.86 28.16 -29.07
N THR A 187 29.91 27.61 -29.67
CA THR A 187 30.15 26.16 -29.68
C THR A 187 30.26 25.60 -28.26
N ARG A 188 30.98 26.30 -27.37
CA ARG A 188 31.07 25.93 -25.96
C ARG A 188 29.68 25.97 -25.29
N GLN A 189 28.89 27.02 -25.50
CA GLN A 189 27.57 27.15 -24.90
C GLN A 189 26.59 26.06 -25.38
N VAL A 190 26.61 25.74 -26.68
CA VAL A 190 25.83 24.64 -27.25
C VAL A 190 26.27 23.30 -26.65
N SER A 191 27.58 23.06 -26.51
CA SER A 191 28.09 21.82 -25.92
C SER A 191 27.69 21.65 -24.44
N VAL A 192 27.75 22.72 -23.64
CA VAL A 192 27.30 22.72 -22.23
C VAL A 192 25.80 22.50 -22.14
N SER A 193 25.01 23.16 -23.00
CA SER A 193 23.55 22.99 -23.05
C SER A 193 23.16 21.55 -23.42
N LEU A 194 23.84 20.96 -24.41
CA LEU A 194 23.62 19.57 -24.81
C LEU A 194 23.98 18.61 -23.68
N ALA A 195 25.10 18.85 -22.97
CA ALA A 195 25.50 18.04 -21.82
C ALA A 195 24.47 18.12 -20.69
N LEU A 196 23.91 19.29 -20.41
CA LEU A 196 22.84 19.46 -19.41
C LEU A 196 21.56 18.73 -19.80
N ILE A 197 21.17 18.75 -21.08
CA ILE A 197 20.01 18.00 -21.58
C ILE A 197 20.23 16.49 -21.40
N LEU A 198 21.39 15.98 -21.82
CA LEU A 198 21.73 14.56 -21.66
C LEU A 198 21.76 14.15 -20.18
N PHE A 199 22.30 15.00 -19.31
CA PHE A 199 22.32 14.78 -17.87
C PHE A 199 20.90 14.74 -17.28
N SER A 200 20.01 15.63 -17.73
CA SER A 200 18.59 15.62 -17.35
C SER A 200 17.88 14.34 -17.79
N CYS A 201 18.07 13.91 -19.05
CA CYS A 201 17.55 12.63 -19.54
C CYS A 201 18.09 11.44 -18.74
N PHE A 202 19.37 11.47 -18.36
CA PHE A 202 19.98 10.43 -17.52
C PHE A 202 19.34 10.38 -16.13
N ILE A 203 19.14 11.53 -15.48
CA ILE A 203 18.45 11.62 -14.18
C ILE A 203 17.03 11.07 -14.30
N ALA A 204 16.27 11.49 -15.31
CA ALA A 204 14.89 11.03 -15.54
C ALA A 204 14.84 9.51 -15.74
N PHE A 205 15.78 8.95 -16.50
CA PHE A 205 15.92 7.50 -16.69
C PHE A 205 16.21 6.77 -15.38
N VAL A 206 17.14 7.28 -14.56
CA VAL A 206 17.48 6.71 -13.25
C VAL A 206 16.26 6.75 -12.31
N ILE A 207 15.56 7.88 -12.20
CA ILE A 207 14.35 8.02 -11.38
C ILE A 207 13.28 7.02 -11.83
N THR A 208 13.00 6.96 -13.14
CA THR A 208 11.97 6.07 -13.67
C THR A 208 12.28 4.61 -13.35
N ARG A 209 13.51 4.17 -13.61
CA ARG A 209 13.90 2.76 -13.45
C ARG A 209 14.09 2.34 -11.99
N ARG A 210 14.55 3.24 -11.12
CA ARG A 210 14.86 2.95 -9.71
C ARG A 210 13.72 3.26 -8.75
N ILE A 211 12.79 4.13 -9.13
CA ILE A 211 11.70 4.61 -8.26
C ILE A 211 10.35 4.24 -8.88
N THR A 212 10.03 4.81 -10.05
CA THR A 212 8.68 4.69 -10.63
C THR A 212 8.29 3.25 -10.94
N VAL A 213 9.17 2.47 -11.59
CA VAL A 213 8.87 1.07 -11.94
C VAL A 213 8.67 0.18 -10.70
N PRO A 214 9.55 0.19 -9.67
CA PRO A 214 9.28 -0.53 -8.42
C PRO A 214 7.98 -0.09 -7.71
N MET A 215 7.66 1.22 -7.71
CA MET A 215 6.42 1.72 -7.12
C MET A 215 5.18 1.18 -7.84
N GLN A 216 5.19 1.13 -9.17
CA GLN A 216 4.10 0.54 -9.94
C GLN A 216 3.90 -0.95 -9.62
N LYS A 217 4.99 -1.71 -9.41
CA LYS A 217 4.91 -3.11 -9.00
C LYS A 217 4.31 -3.28 -7.60
N LEU A 218 4.65 -2.38 -6.68
CA LEU A 218 4.08 -2.35 -5.33
C LEU A 218 2.58 -2.06 -5.37
N VAL A 219 2.16 -1.09 -6.18
CA VAL A 219 0.73 -0.79 -6.41
C VAL A 219 0.00 -2.00 -6.99
N ALA A 220 0.55 -2.62 -8.04
CA ALA A 220 -0.06 -3.81 -8.65
C ALA A 220 -0.18 -4.98 -7.66
N MET A 221 0.84 -5.20 -6.81
CA MET A 221 0.77 -6.20 -5.74
C MET A 221 -0.35 -5.86 -4.74
N ALA A 222 -0.44 -4.60 -4.31
CA ALA A 222 -1.48 -4.15 -3.39
C ALA A 222 -2.89 -4.35 -3.97
N GLU A 223 -3.10 -3.97 -5.23
CA GLU A 223 -4.37 -4.18 -5.94
C GLU A 223 -4.72 -5.66 -6.08
N GLY A 224 -3.75 -6.51 -6.40
CA GLY A 224 -4.01 -7.95 -6.44
C GLY A 224 -4.33 -8.52 -5.05
N ILE A 225 -3.69 -8.03 -3.99
CA ILE A 225 -4.01 -8.42 -2.60
C ILE A 225 -5.42 -7.95 -2.23
N SER A 226 -5.81 -6.72 -2.57
CA SER A 226 -7.17 -6.21 -2.28
C SER A 226 -8.25 -6.98 -3.02
N ASN A 227 -7.94 -7.52 -4.19
CA ASN A 227 -8.82 -8.42 -4.95
C ASN A 227 -8.79 -9.88 -4.46
N GLY A 228 -8.11 -10.17 -3.35
CA GLY A 228 -8.01 -11.52 -2.78
C GLY A 228 -7.02 -12.44 -3.50
N ASN A 229 -6.28 -11.95 -4.50
CA ASN A 229 -5.25 -12.73 -5.17
C ASN A 229 -3.96 -12.75 -4.35
N LEU A 230 -3.91 -13.70 -3.41
CA LEU A 230 -2.72 -13.97 -2.62
C LEU A 230 -1.71 -14.88 -3.34
N ARG A 231 -1.93 -15.31 -4.59
CA ARG A 231 -1.02 -16.20 -5.32
C ARG A 231 0.07 -15.46 -6.11
N GLN A 232 0.08 -14.13 -6.03
CA GLN A 232 1.04 -13.28 -6.73
C GLN A 232 2.50 -13.60 -6.35
N GLN A 233 3.42 -13.37 -7.28
CA GLN A 233 4.84 -13.52 -7.03
C GLN A 233 5.34 -12.45 -6.06
N LYS A 234 6.28 -12.82 -5.18
CA LYS A 234 6.95 -11.85 -4.29
C LYS A 234 7.72 -10.81 -5.10
N LEU A 235 7.76 -9.58 -4.60
CA LEU A 235 8.56 -8.51 -5.16
C LEU A 235 10.04 -8.82 -4.99
N GLU A 236 10.82 -8.60 -6.04
CA GLU A 236 12.27 -8.72 -5.97
C GLU A 236 12.87 -7.50 -5.26
N VAL A 237 13.54 -7.73 -4.13
CA VAL A 237 14.16 -6.66 -3.32
C VAL A 237 15.54 -6.32 -3.89
N ARG A 238 15.58 -5.38 -4.84
CA ARG A 238 16.82 -4.96 -5.54
C ARG A 238 17.57 -3.81 -4.87
N SER A 239 16.92 -3.09 -3.95
CA SER A 239 17.48 -1.90 -3.31
C SER A 239 17.59 -2.08 -1.81
N THR A 240 18.51 -1.35 -1.18
CA THR A 240 18.66 -1.28 0.29
C THR A 240 18.06 0.00 0.88
N ASP A 241 17.47 0.84 0.04
CA ASP A 241 16.78 2.08 0.44
C ASP A 241 15.33 1.83 0.91
N GLU A 242 14.58 2.90 1.09
CA GLU A 242 13.19 2.88 1.53
C GLU A 242 12.29 2.04 0.62
N ILE A 243 12.54 2.04 -0.69
CA ILE A 243 11.76 1.26 -1.67
C ILE A 243 12.02 -0.24 -1.51
N GLY A 244 13.29 -0.60 -1.25
CA GLY A 244 13.67 -1.97 -0.95
C GLY A 244 13.06 -2.48 0.36
N ARG A 245 13.13 -1.66 1.43
CA ARG A 245 12.48 -1.94 2.71
C ARG A 245 10.97 -2.11 2.55
N LEU A 246 10.32 -1.22 1.80
CA LEU A 246 8.89 -1.29 1.53
C LEU A 246 8.52 -2.57 0.77
N SER A 247 9.31 -2.95 -0.24
CA SER A 247 9.14 -4.21 -0.97
C SER A 247 9.24 -5.44 -0.06
N SER A 248 10.20 -5.43 0.88
CA SER A 248 10.32 -6.48 1.90
C SER A 248 9.10 -6.53 2.82
N SER A 249 8.62 -5.37 3.29
CA SER A 249 7.42 -5.31 4.13
C SER A 249 6.17 -5.82 3.43
N PHE A 250 5.98 -5.50 2.14
CA PHE A 250 4.89 -6.03 1.34
C PHE A 250 4.98 -7.55 1.15
N ASN A 251 6.18 -8.09 0.97
CA ASN A 251 6.37 -9.54 0.91
C ASN A 251 6.01 -10.23 2.22
N MET A 252 6.41 -9.67 3.37
CA MET A 252 6.03 -10.20 4.68
C MET A 252 4.52 -10.14 4.91
N MET A 253 3.87 -9.05 4.48
CA MET A 253 2.41 -8.91 4.54
C MET A 253 1.72 -9.97 3.67
N LEU A 254 2.20 -10.20 2.44
CA LEU A 254 1.67 -11.25 1.56
C LEU A 254 1.79 -12.64 2.18
N ASP A 255 2.92 -12.95 2.81
CA ASP A 255 3.12 -14.22 3.52
C ASP A 255 2.15 -14.36 4.70
N GLY A 256 2.05 -13.32 5.54
CA GLY A 256 1.11 -13.33 6.67
C GLY A 256 -0.35 -13.51 6.24
N LEU A 257 -0.77 -12.86 5.15
CA LEU A 257 -2.12 -13.05 4.60
C LEU A 257 -2.35 -14.46 4.05
N ARG A 258 -1.33 -15.07 3.43
CA ARG A 258 -1.42 -16.48 2.97
C ARG A 258 -1.60 -17.43 4.13
N ASP A 259 -0.81 -17.25 5.20
CA ASP A 259 -0.88 -18.10 6.37
C ASP A 259 -2.25 -18.01 7.05
N LEU A 260 -2.79 -16.78 7.20
CA LEU A 260 -4.14 -16.57 7.70
C LEU A 260 -5.21 -17.23 6.82
N ALA A 261 -5.08 -17.16 5.50
CA ALA A 261 -6.01 -17.82 4.58
C ALA A 261 -5.96 -19.35 4.72
N ILE A 262 -4.77 -19.94 4.81
CA ILE A 262 -4.59 -21.39 5.01
C ILE A 262 -5.20 -21.83 6.35
N GLN A 263 -4.94 -21.09 7.43
CA GLN A 263 -5.51 -21.37 8.74
C GLN A 263 -7.04 -21.29 8.72
N ASN A 264 -7.61 -20.27 8.10
CA ASN A 264 -9.08 -20.13 7.97
C ASN A 264 -9.70 -21.29 7.19
N ILE A 265 -9.06 -21.76 6.11
CA ILE A 265 -9.53 -22.93 5.35
C ILE A 265 -9.51 -24.18 6.25
N ALA A 266 -8.46 -24.38 7.04
CA ALA A 266 -8.36 -25.51 7.96
C ALA A 266 -9.46 -25.47 9.04
N VAL A 267 -9.70 -24.29 9.64
CA VAL A 267 -10.77 -24.09 10.62
C VAL A 267 -12.15 -24.34 10.01
N ALA A 268 -12.42 -23.82 8.81
CA ALA A 268 -13.68 -24.04 8.11
C ALA A 268 -13.91 -25.54 7.80
N LYS A 269 -12.86 -26.27 7.42
CA LYS A 269 -12.93 -27.73 7.22
C LYS A 269 -13.27 -28.46 8.51
N ASN A 270 -12.60 -28.14 9.62
CA ASN A 270 -12.87 -28.75 10.92
C ASN A 270 -14.31 -28.46 11.38
N LEU A 271 -14.79 -27.23 11.19
CA LEU A 271 -16.17 -26.85 11.49
C LEU A 271 -17.18 -27.65 10.65
N SER A 272 -16.90 -27.86 9.37
CA SER A 272 -17.75 -28.68 8.50
C SER A 272 -17.81 -30.14 8.97
N VAL A 273 -16.69 -30.71 9.42
CA VAL A 273 -16.65 -32.09 9.96
C VAL A 273 -17.45 -32.18 11.25
N ALA A 274 -17.21 -31.27 12.20
CA ALA A 274 -17.96 -31.23 13.46
C ALA A 274 -19.47 -31.05 13.23
N SER A 275 -19.87 -30.24 12.25
CA SER A 275 -21.28 -30.05 11.90
C SER A 275 -21.93 -31.35 11.37
N ALA A 276 -21.18 -32.14 10.60
CA ALA A 276 -21.66 -33.44 10.11
C ALA A 276 -21.81 -34.47 11.25
N GLU A 277 -20.89 -34.48 12.21
CA GLU A 277 -20.97 -35.34 13.41
C GLU A 277 -22.16 -34.97 14.30
N VAL A 278 -22.42 -33.68 14.49
CA VAL A 278 -23.60 -33.19 15.21
C VAL A 278 -24.88 -33.63 14.50
N LEU A 279 -24.95 -33.51 13.17
CA LEU A 279 -26.11 -33.95 12.39
C LEU A 279 -26.37 -35.45 12.56
N ALA A 280 -25.32 -36.28 12.49
CA ALA A 280 -25.42 -37.72 12.70
C ALA A 280 -25.92 -38.04 14.13
N SER A 281 -25.41 -37.34 15.14
CA SER A 281 -25.83 -37.49 16.53
C SER A 281 -27.30 -37.12 16.73
N VAL A 282 -27.76 -36.03 16.10
CA VAL A 282 -29.17 -35.60 16.12
C VAL A 282 -30.07 -36.64 15.46
N GLN A 283 -29.66 -37.25 14.35
CA GLN A 283 -30.42 -38.32 13.69
C GLN A 283 -30.55 -39.56 14.59
N GLN A 284 -29.45 -39.98 15.24
CA GLN A 284 -29.47 -41.08 16.19
C GLN A 284 -30.37 -40.78 17.38
N GLN A 285 -30.31 -39.56 17.92
CA GLN A 285 -31.18 -39.13 19.02
C GLN A 285 -32.65 -39.13 18.59
N ALA A 286 -32.97 -38.65 17.39
CA ALA A 286 -34.34 -38.68 16.87
C ALA A 286 -34.89 -40.11 16.74
N ALA A 287 -34.05 -41.06 16.30
CA ALA A 287 -34.41 -42.48 16.26
C ALA A 287 -34.65 -43.06 17.66
N ALA A 288 -33.76 -42.75 18.62
CA ALA A 288 -33.92 -43.17 20.02
C ALA A 288 -35.20 -42.59 20.64
N THR A 289 -35.51 -41.31 20.41
CA THR A 289 -36.74 -40.66 20.87
C THR A 289 -37.99 -41.35 20.29
N LYS A 290 -37.98 -41.76 19.02
CA LYS A 290 -39.10 -42.53 18.43
C LYS A 290 -39.28 -43.89 19.12
N GLN A 291 -38.19 -44.59 19.40
CA GLN A 291 -38.23 -45.87 20.11
C GLN A 291 -38.74 -45.71 21.54
N GLN A 292 -38.31 -44.65 22.24
CA GLN A 292 -38.78 -44.33 23.58
C GLN A 292 -40.29 -43.98 23.58
N ALA A 293 -40.77 -43.22 22.60
CA ALA A 293 -42.20 -42.94 22.46
C ALA A 293 -43.02 -44.21 22.27
N ALA A 294 -42.54 -45.17 21.45
CA ALA A 294 -43.19 -46.47 21.28
C ALA A 294 -43.21 -47.29 22.59
N ALA A 295 -42.10 -47.30 23.34
CA ALA A 295 -42.01 -47.99 24.62
C ALA A 295 -42.95 -47.38 25.68
N VAL A 296 -43.07 -46.05 25.71
CA VAL A 296 -44.03 -45.35 26.57
C VAL A 296 -45.46 -45.73 26.19
N GLN A 297 -45.80 -45.74 24.91
CA GLN A 297 -47.14 -46.13 24.44
C GLN A 297 -47.48 -47.57 24.86
N GLN A 298 -46.55 -48.50 24.69
CA GLN A 298 -46.73 -49.88 25.14
C GLN A 298 -46.93 -49.97 26.65
N THR A 299 -46.14 -49.22 27.43
CA THR A 299 -46.27 -49.16 28.89
C THR A 299 -47.64 -48.63 29.31
N THR A 300 -48.14 -47.58 28.64
CA THR A 300 -49.49 -47.04 28.88
C THR A 300 -50.56 -48.10 28.63
N THR A 301 -50.49 -48.83 27.51
CA THR A 301 -51.43 -49.91 27.21
C THR A 301 -51.35 -51.03 28.26
N THR A 302 -50.16 -51.43 28.69
CA THR A 302 -50.01 -52.40 29.79
C THR A 302 -50.61 -51.88 31.10
N MET A 303 -50.49 -50.58 31.39
CA MET A 303 -51.11 -49.99 32.59
C MET A 303 -52.64 -49.97 32.50
N GLU A 304 -53.21 -49.79 31.30
CA GLU A 304 -54.66 -49.92 31.07
C GLU A 304 -55.12 -51.37 31.34
N GLU A 305 -54.41 -52.37 30.81
CA GLU A 305 -54.69 -53.80 31.05
C GLU A 305 -54.57 -54.18 32.54
N VAL A 306 -53.55 -53.66 33.23
CA VAL A 306 -53.38 -53.85 34.68
C VAL A 306 -54.54 -53.20 35.45
N GLY A 307 -54.95 -51.99 35.06
CA GLY A 307 -56.11 -51.31 35.65
C GLY A 307 -57.41 -52.12 35.48
N GLN A 308 -57.66 -52.62 34.28
CA GLN A 308 -58.82 -53.48 33.99
C GLN A 308 -58.78 -54.79 34.80
N SER A 309 -57.62 -55.43 34.85
CA SER A 309 -57.41 -56.65 35.64
C SER A 309 -57.63 -56.39 37.14
N GLY A 310 -57.15 -55.27 37.66
CA GLY A 310 -57.37 -54.83 39.03
C GLY A 310 -58.85 -54.63 39.36
N ALA A 311 -59.61 -54.00 38.45
CA ALA A 311 -61.06 -53.86 38.59
C ALA A 311 -61.76 -55.22 38.61
N GLN A 312 -61.39 -56.13 37.70
CA GLN A 312 -61.95 -57.48 37.67
C GLN A 312 -61.63 -58.29 38.94
N ILE A 313 -60.42 -58.15 39.48
CA ILE A 313 -60.02 -58.79 40.74
C ILE A 313 -60.86 -58.22 41.90
N ALA A 314 -61.07 -56.90 41.96
CA ALA A 314 -61.90 -56.28 42.98
C ALA A 314 -63.36 -56.76 42.94
N ASP A 315 -63.94 -56.89 41.74
CA ASP A 315 -65.31 -57.43 41.58
C ASP A 315 -65.41 -58.90 41.96
N ARG A 316 -64.42 -59.72 41.57
CA ARG A 316 -64.35 -61.13 42.02
C ARG A 316 -64.19 -61.23 43.53
N ALA A 317 -63.39 -60.39 44.15
CA ALA A 317 -63.24 -60.36 45.61
C ALA A 317 -64.55 -59.98 46.32
N ARG A 318 -65.32 -59.02 45.78
CA ARG A 318 -66.67 -58.70 46.27
C ARG A 318 -67.61 -59.90 46.15
N GLN A 319 -67.60 -60.58 45.00
CA GLN A 319 -68.44 -61.76 44.77
C GLN A 319 -68.08 -62.89 45.75
N VAL A 320 -66.79 -63.18 45.94
CA VAL A 320 -66.32 -64.17 46.93
C VAL A 320 -66.76 -63.79 48.35
N SER A 321 -66.66 -62.52 48.74
CA SER A 321 -67.13 -62.04 50.05
C SER A 321 -68.64 -62.23 50.23
N LEU A 322 -69.44 -61.98 49.20
CA LEU A 322 -70.89 -62.22 49.23
C LEU A 322 -71.20 -63.70 49.40
N THR A 323 -70.60 -64.56 48.56
CA THR A 323 -70.79 -66.02 48.63
C THR A 323 -70.31 -66.60 49.98
N ALA A 324 -69.22 -66.09 50.55
CA ALA A 324 -68.78 -66.49 51.88
C ALA A 324 -69.79 -66.10 52.98
N THR A 325 -70.43 -64.93 52.84
CA THR A 325 -71.49 -64.47 53.76
C THR A 325 -72.74 -65.35 53.64
N GLU A 326 -73.15 -65.71 52.42
CA GLU A 326 -74.25 -66.65 52.16
C GLU A 326 -73.94 -68.04 52.73
N ALA A 327 -72.73 -68.56 52.53
CA ALA A 327 -72.30 -69.84 53.07
C ALA A 327 -72.28 -69.84 54.61
N PHE A 328 -71.86 -68.74 55.23
CA PHE A 328 -71.93 -68.57 56.68
C PHE A 328 -73.39 -68.60 57.19
N GLN A 329 -74.30 -67.88 56.53
CA GLN A 329 -75.73 -67.92 56.87
C GLN A 329 -76.34 -69.31 56.70
N ALA A 330 -76.06 -69.98 55.58
CA ALA A 330 -76.53 -71.35 55.35
C ALA A 330 -75.98 -72.32 56.41
N GLY A 331 -74.70 -72.17 56.78
CA GLY A 331 -74.09 -72.92 57.87
C GLY A 331 -74.76 -72.68 59.23
N SER A 332 -75.09 -71.42 59.55
CA SER A 332 -75.82 -71.06 60.78
C SER A 332 -77.20 -71.71 60.83
N THR A 333 -77.98 -71.59 59.75
CA THR A 333 -79.30 -72.25 59.64
C THR A 333 -79.18 -73.77 59.74
N GLY A 334 -78.11 -74.35 59.19
CA GLY A 334 -77.81 -75.77 59.31
C GLY A 334 -77.53 -76.20 60.75
N ILE A 335 -76.78 -75.40 61.52
CA ILE A 335 -76.55 -75.63 62.95
C ILE A 335 -77.88 -75.60 63.72
N ASP A 336 -78.75 -74.63 63.46
CA ASP A 336 -80.06 -74.52 64.10
C ASP A 336 -80.93 -75.75 63.80
N ALA A 337 -80.92 -76.23 62.56
CA ALA A 337 -81.63 -77.45 62.17
C ALA A 337 -81.11 -78.68 62.92
N VAL A 338 -79.78 -78.86 63.01
CA VAL A 338 -79.16 -79.97 63.76
C VAL A 338 -79.49 -79.89 65.25
N GLN A 339 -79.44 -78.70 65.86
CA GLN A 339 -79.83 -78.50 67.25
C GLN A 339 -81.31 -78.85 67.48
N ASN A 340 -82.18 -78.47 66.55
CA ASN A 340 -83.60 -78.83 66.62
C ASN A 340 -83.80 -80.35 66.50
N THR A 341 -83.12 -81.01 65.55
CA THR A 341 -83.13 -82.48 65.44
C THR A 341 -82.64 -83.14 66.72
N ASN A 342 -81.57 -82.64 67.35
CA ASN A 342 -81.06 -83.17 68.61
C ASN A 342 -82.12 -83.06 69.73
N ARG A 343 -82.78 -81.89 69.85
CA ARG A 343 -83.89 -81.70 70.80
C ARG A 343 -85.03 -82.70 70.56
N THR A 344 -85.41 -82.92 69.30
CA THR A 344 -86.41 -83.93 68.93
C THR A 344 -85.96 -85.35 69.28
N MET A 345 -84.69 -85.69 69.07
CA MET A 345 -84.13 -87.00 69.44
C MET A 345 -84.14 -87.24 70.96
N ILE A 346 -83.89 -86.19 71.75
CA ILE A 346 -84.04 -86.25 73.22
C ILE A 346 -85.50 -86.52 73.59
N ALA A 347 -86.45 -85.80 72.98
CA ALA A 347 -87.88 -86.03 73.22
C ALA A 347 -88.33 -87.44 72.79
N ILE A 348 -87.81 -87.96 71.68
CA ILE A 348 -88.05 -89.35 71.24
C ILE A 348 -87.50 -90.33 72.28
N ARG A 349 -86.29 -90.10 72.80
CA ARG A 349 -85.70 -90.94 73.84
C ARG A 349 -86.57 -90.98 75.10
N GLU A 350 -87.02 -89.83 75.60
CA GLU A 350 -87.95 -89.76 76.74
C GLU A 350 -89.25 -90.52 76.46
N GLN A 351 -89.80 -90.39 75.25
CA GLN A 351 -91.00 -91.11 74.84
C GLN A 351 -90.80 -92.62 74.79
N VAL A 352 -89.63 -93.08 74.32
CA VAL A 352 -89.25 -94.51 74.30
C VAL A 352 -89.04 -95.05 75.70
N GLU A 353 -88.40 -94.29 76.59
CA GLU A 353 -88.25 -94.65 78.02
C GLU A 353 -89.63 -94.79 78.69
N ALA A 354 -90.56 -93.87 78.43
CA ALA A 354 -91.95 -93.97 78.90
C ALA A 354 -92.71 -95.18 78.32
N VAL A 355 -92.45 -95.55 77.06
CA VAL A 355 -93.01 -96.78 76.46
C VAL A 355 -92.43 -98.02 77.12
N ALA A 356 -91.13 -98.06 77.38
CA ALA A 356 -90.46 -99.17 78.07
C ALA A 356 -91.01 -99.36 79.49
N GLU A 357 -91.22 -98.27 80.23
CA GLU A 357 -91.85 -98.29 81.57
C GLU A 357 -93.28 -98.86 81.51
N LYS A 358 -94.07 -98.46 80.51
CA LYS A 358 -95.40 -99.04 80.29
C LYS A 358 -95.35 -100.52 79.93
N ILE A 359 -94.35 -100.97 79.18
CA ILE A 359 -94.15 -102.40 78.87
C ILE A 359 -93.80 -103.17 80.15
N VAL A 360 -92.93 -102.65 81.01
CA VAL A 360 -92.61 -103.27 82.31
C VAL A 360 -93.87 -103.37 83.16
N THR A 361 -94.62 -102.28 83.31
CA THR A 361 -95.89 -102.25 84.06
C THR A 361 -96.90 -103.25 83.47
N LEU A 362 -96.99 -103.37 82.15
CA LEU A 362 -97.85 -104.32 81.48
C LEU A 362 -97.39 -105.77 81.72
N SER A 363 -96.08 -106.02 81.71
CA SER A 363 -95.47 -107.31 82.02
C SER A 363 -95.79 -107.72 83.46
N GLU A 364 -95.68 -106.81 84.43
CA GLU A 364 -96.06 -107.05 85.83
C GLU A 364 -97.55 -107.39 85.96
N ARG A 365 -98.43 -106.64 85.27
CA ARG A 365 -99.87 -106.96 85.23
C ARG A 365 -100.14 -108.33 84.60
N THR A 366 -99.37 -108.70 83.57
CA THR A 366 -99.51 -110.01 82.90
C THR A 366 -99.02 -111.14 83.80
N GLN A 367 -97.93 -110.93 84.56
CA GLN A 367 -97.45 -111.86 85.59
C GLN A 367 -98.50 -112.04 86.69
N ALA A 368 -99.11 -110.96 87.17
CA ALA A 368 -100.20 -111.02 88.15
C ALA A 368 -101.41 -111.79 87.62
N ILE A 369 -101.76 -111.64 86.33
CA ILE A 369 -102.77 -112.49 85.68
C ILE A 369 -102.31 -113.95 85.65
N GLY A 370 -101.02 -114.22 85.39
CA GLY A 370 -100.44 -115.57 85.47
C GLY A 370 -100.58 -116.20 86.86
N GLU A 371 -100.34 -115.45 87.94
CA GLU A 371 -100.56 -115.90 89.32
C GLU A 371 -102.05 -116.13 89.61
N ILE A 372 -102.94 -115.31 89.06
CA ILE A 372 -104.40 -115.55 89.13
C ILE A 372 -104.77 -116.83 88.39
N ILE A 373 -104.22 -117.08 87.19
CA ILE A 373 -104.47 -118.33 86.44
C ILE A 373 -103.95 -119.54 87.23
N ALA A 374 -102.77 -119.45 87.84
CA ALA A 374 -102.23 -120.52 88.69
C ALA A 374 -103.14 -120.79 89.89
N THR A 375 -103.57 -119.76 90.61
CA THR A 375 -104.52 -119.91 91.74
C THR A 375 -105.90 -120.41 91.30
N VAL A 376 -106.40 -119.99 90.13
CA VAL A 376 -107.64 -120.54 89.54
C VAL A 376 -107.47 -122.02 89.16
N THR A 377 -106.29 -122.41 88.67
CA THR A 377 -105.96 -123.81 88.36
C THR A 377 -105.87 -124.64 89.64
N ASP A 378 -105.21 -124.13 90.67
CA ASP A 378 -105.14 -124.77 92.00
C ASP A 378 -106.55 -124.95 92.60
N ILE A 379 -107.43 -123.93 92.51
CA ILE A 379 -108.84 -124.02 92.96
C ILE A 379 -109.62 -125.04 92.12
N ALA A 380 -109.40 -125.08 90.81
CA ALA A 380 -110.05 -126.05 89.93
C ALA A 380 -109.61 -127.50 90.24
N GLU A 381 -108.34 -127.71 90.59
CA GLU A 381 -107.81 -129.00 90.99
C GLU A 381 -108.32 -129.42 92.38
N GLN A 382 -108.46 -128.46 93.31
CA GLN A 382 -109.11 -128.67 94.61
C GLN A 382 -110.59 -129.05 94.48
N SER A 383 -111.29 -128.49 93.48
CA SER A 383 -112.70 -128.80 93.21
C SER A 383 -112.90 -130.14 92.49
N ASN A 384 -111.86 -130.69 91.84
CA ASN A 384 -111.90 -132.01 91.21
C ASN A 384 -111.61 -133.16 92.21
N LEU A 385 -111.20 -132.81 93.43
CA LEU A 385 -110.84 -133.73 94.52
C LEU A 385 -111.88 -133.80 95.67
N LEU A 386 -112.94 -132.97 95.62
CA LEU A 386 -114.10 -132.97 96.52
C LEU A 386 -115.34 -133.46 95.78
#